data_AF-A0A7G5LHD3-F1
#
_entry.id   AF-A0A7G5LHD3-F1
#
_cell.length_a   1.000
_cell.length_b   1.000
_cell.length_c   1.000
_cell.angle_alpha   90.00
_cell.angle_beta   90.00
_cell.angle_gamma   90.00
#
_symmetry.space_group_name_H-M   'P 1'
#
loop_
_entity.id
_entity.type
_entity.pdbx_description
1 polymer ?
#
loop_
_entity_poly.entity_id
_entity_poly.type
_entity_poly.pdbx_seq_one_letter_code
_entity_poly.pdbx_strand_id
1 'polypeptide(L)' 'MTIEERERAIAVSAWGMAAGMIEYRDPEARELARAALDRPCAATIRPLLEAGQGKPWLQSLVEALAQVGVAAAEDVLGY' A
#
# COMPACT_ATOMS: atom_id res chain seq x y z
N MET A 1 11.98 19.46 1.24
CA MET A 1 12.06 18.75 -0.04
C MET A 1 10.64 18.32 -0.25
N THR A 2 9.92 19.13 -1.00
CA THR A 2 8.46 19.07 -1.14
C THR A 2 8.15 17.93 -2.11
N ILE A 3 7.40 16.91 -1.70
CA ILE A 3 6.92 15.89 -2.64
C ILE A 3 6.01 16.59 -3.65
N GLU A 4 6.45 16.63 -4.91
CA GLU A 4 5.66 17.19 -6.00
C GLU A 4 4.41 16.32 -6.22
N GLU A 5 3.36 16.85 -6.85
CA GLU A 5 2.12 16.13 -7.17
C GLU A 5 2.39 14.80 -7.94
N ARG A 6 3.50 14.77 -8.67
CA ARG A 6 4.07 13.60 -9.35
C ARG A 6 4.52 12.50 -8.37
N GLU A 7 5.13 12.85 -7.25
CA GLU A 7 5.63 11.90 -6.26
C GLU A 7 4.47 11.28 -5.44
N ARG A 8 3.36 12.01 -5.24
CA ARG A 8 2.11 11.44 -4.72
C ARG A 8 1.54 10.38 -5.66
N ALA A 9 1.48 10.66 -6.96
CA ALA A 9 1.01 9.69 -7.95
C ALA A 9 1.90 8.43 -7.96
N ILE A 10 3.21 8.59 -7.74
CA ILE A 10 4.16 7.48 -7.61
C ILE A 10 3.88 6.66 -6.36
N ALA A 11 3.65 7.29 -5.20
CA ALA A 11 3.35 6.58 -3.94
C ALA A 11 2.03 5.77 -4.04
N VAL A 12 0.97 6.35 -4.62
CA VAL A 12 -0.28 5.64 -4.87
C VAL A 12 -0.10 4.49 -5.87
N SER A 13 0.73 4.70 -6.91
CA SER A 13 1.05 3.65 -7.88
C SER A 13 1.88 2.52 -7.26
N ALA A 14 2.80 2.83 -6.33
CA ALA A 14 3.58 1.83 -5.62
C ALA A 14 2.70 0.95 -4.74
N TRP A 15 1.73 1.55 -4.03
CA TRP A 15 0.69 0.79 -3.30
C TRP A 15 -0.13 -0.09 -4.23
N GLY A 16 -0.66 0.48 -5.32
CA GLY A 16 -1.46 -0.26 -6.30
C GLY A 16 -0.71 -1.45 -6.91
N MET A 17 0.57 -1.26 -7.25
CA MET A 17 1.42 -2.35 -7.75
C MET A 17 1.68 -3.41 -6.68
N ALA A 18 2.06 -3.04 -5.46
CA ALA A 18 2.34 -3.99 -4.40
C ALA A 18 1.12 -4.87 -4.08
N ALA A 19 -0.04 -4.25 -3.88
CA ALA A 19 -1.28 -4.96 -3.59
C ALA A 19 -1.79 -5.78 -4.81
N GLY A 20 -1.68 -5.24 -6.03
CA GLY A 20 -2.06 -5.95 -7.26
C GLY A 20 -1.19 -7.18 -7.54
N MET A 21 0.10 -7.12 -7.21
CA MET A 21 0.99 -8.28 -7.32
C MET A 21 0.64 -9.39 -6.33
N ILE A 22 0.17 -9.03 -5.13
CA ILE A 22 -0.35 -10.01 -4.16
C ILE A 22 -1.64 -10.63 -4.67
N GLU A 23 -2.59 -9.81 -5.15
CA GLU A 23 -3.85 -10.28 -5.74
C GLU A 23 -3.61 -11.30 -6.86
N TYR A 24 -2.66 -11.00 -7.74
CA TYR A 24 -2.31 -11.86 -8.87
C TYR A 24 -1.60 -13.15 -8.44
N ARG A 25 -0.62 -13.07 -7.54
CA ARG A 25 0.33 -14.18 -7.26
C ARG A 25 0.04 -15.03 -6.04
N ASP A 26 -0.70 -14.53 -5.04
CA ASP A 26 -1.01 -15.25 -3.81
C ASP A 26 -2.51 -15.56 -3.73
N PRO A 27 -2.96 -16.77 -4.12
CA PRO A 27 -4.37 -17.14 -4.07
C PRO A 27 -4.98 -17.06 -2.68
N GLU A 28 -4.19 -17.28 -1.63
CA GLU A 28 -4.66 -17.23 -0.24
C GLU A 28 -4.95 -15.81 0.22
N ALA A 29 -4.18 -14.84 -0.29
CA ALA A 29 -4.33 -13.42 0.04
C ALA A 29 -5.15 -12.64 -1.00
N ARG A 30 -5.59 -13.28 -2.10
CA ARG A 30 -6.22 -12.60 -3.25
C ARG A 30 -7.40 -11.72 -2.86
N GLU A 31 -8.37 -12.27 -2.14
CA GLU A 31 -9.59 -11.54 -1.77
C GLU A 31 -9.27 -10.37 -0.81
N LEU A 32 -8.28 -10.54 0.08
CA LEU A 32 -7.83 -9.48 0.97
C LEU A 32 -7.12 -8.36 0.21
N ALA A 33 -6.26 -8.73 -0.74
CA ALA A 33 -5.55 -7.79 -1.60
C ALA A 33 -6.53 -6.99 -2.46
N ARG A 34 -7.52 -7.66 -3.06
CA ARG A 34 -8.58 -7.02 -3.83
C ARG A 34 -9.43 -6.06 -2.99
N ALA A 35 -9.83 -6.47 -1.79
CA ALA A 35 -10.57 -5.59 -0.88
C ALA A 35 -9.76 -4.33 -0.48
N ALA A 36 -8.45 -4.48 -0.30
CA ALA A 36 -7.54 -3.38 0.00
C ALA A 36 -7.30 -2.45 -1.20
N LEU A 37 -7.35 -2.97 -2.43
CA LEU A 37 -7.30 -2.19 -3.67
C LEU A 37 -8.61 -1.42 -3.92
N ASP A 38 -9.75 -2.09 -3.78
CA ASP A 38 -11.07 -1.49 -4.03
C ASP A 38 -11.41 -0.39 -3.01
N ARG A 39 -11.04 -0.60 -1.74
CA ARG A 39 -11.28 0.36 -0.68
C ARG A 39 -10.09 0.42 0.28
N PRO A 40 -9.03 1.18 -0.02
CA PRO A 40 -7.84 1.27 0.83
C PRO A 40 -8.16 2.01 2.14
N CYS A 41 -8.39 1.26 3.21
CA CYS A 41 -8.62 1.80 4.55
C CYS A 41 -8.15 0.81 5.62
N ALA A 42 -8.09 1.25 6.88
CA ALA A 42 -7.59 0.41 7.98
C ALA A 42 -8.32 -0.95 8.08
N ALA A 43 -9.61 -1.00 7.77
CA ALA A 43 -10.42 -2.21 7.83
C ALA A 43 -10.09 -3.25 6.73
N THR A 44 -9.53 -2.83 5.60
CA THR A 44 -9.16 -3.72 4.48
C THR A 44 -7.65 -3.97 4.45
N ILE A 45 -6.83 -3.00 4.88
CA ILE A 45 -5.38 -3.09 4.90
C ILE A 45 -4.87 -3.94 6.07
N ARG A 46 -5.44 -3.81 7.28
CA ARG A 46 -4.96 -4.59 8.44
C ARG A 46 -5.08 -6.12 8.23
N PRO A 47 -6.22 -6.66 7.76
CA PRO A 47 -6.32 -8.09 7.47
C PRO A 47 -5.28 -8.58 6.44
N LEU A 48 -4.97 -7.76 5.44
CA LEU A 48 -3.93 -8.09 4.46
C LEU A 48 -2.53 -8.12 5.08
N LEU A 49 -2.21 -7.19 5.99
CA LEU A 49 -0.94 -7.19 6.73
C LEU A 49 -0.80 -8.39 7.68
N GLU A 50 -1.91 -8.79 8.32
CA GLU A 50 -1.95 -9.98 9.17
C GLU A 50 -1.75 -11.26 8.35
N ALA A 51 -2.41 -11.37 7.20
CA ALA A 51 -2.22 -12.48 6.26
C ALA A 51 -0.81 -12.54 5.66
N GLY A 52 -0.11 -11.41 5.63
CA GLY A 52 1.28 -11.31 5.17
C GLY A 52 2.32 -11.81 6.18
N GLN A 53 1.95 -12.12 7.43
CA GLN A 53 2.93 -12.58 8.41
C GLN A 53 3.62 -13.87 7.93
N GLY A 54 4.95 -13.82 7.83
CA GLY A 54 5.77 -14.92 7.28
C GLY A 54 5.77 -15.02 5.75
N LYS A 55 5.05 -14.14 5.04
CA LYS A 55 5.06 -14.08 3.57
C LYS A 55 6.16 -13.13 3.07
N PRO A 56 6.85 -13.46 1.97
CA PRO A 56 7.95 -12.64 1.45
C PRO A 56 7.51 -11.29 0.90
N TRP A 57 6.24 -11.12 0.54
CA TRP A 57 5.70 -9.88 -0.01
C TRP A 57 5.34 -8.82 1.04
N LEU A 58 5.30 -9.19 2.33
CA LEU A 58 4.86 -8.28 3.40
C LEU A 58 5.73 -7.02 3.49
N GLN A 59 7.05 -7.19 3.38
CA GLN A 59 7.98 -6.07 3.45
C GLN A 59 7.70 -5.04 2.36
N SER A 60 7.55 -5.47 1.11
CA SER A 60 7.23 -4.58 -0.01
C SER A 60 5.89 -3.86 0.17
N LEU A 61 4.91 -4.52 0.76
CA LEU A 61 3.61 -3.92 1.07
C LEU A 61 3.73 -2.81 2.14
N VAL A 62 4.52 -3.05 3.19
CA VAL A 62 4.77 -2.07 4.27
C VAL A 62 5.55 -0.88 3.75
N GLU A 63 6.57 -1.09 2.91
CA GLU A 63 7.33 -0.01 2.28
C GLU A 63 6.43 0.88 1.41
N ALA A 64 5.52 0.29 0.63
CA ALA A 64 4.56 1.04 -0.17
C ALA A 64 3.59 1.87 0.70
N LEU A 65 3.11 1.32 1.81
CA LEU A 65 2.28 2.07 2.77
C LEU A 65 3.04 3.23 3.43
N ALA A 66 4.32 3.02 3.75
CA ALA A 66 5.16 4.06 4.32
C ALA A 66 5.34 5.24 3.34
N GLN A 67 5.54 4.96 2.05
CA GLN A 67 5.62 5.99 1.02
C GLN A 67 4.32 6.80 0.90
N VAL A 68 3.16 6.14 0.95
CA VAL A 68 1.85 6.82 0.97
C VAL A 68 1.71 7.70 2.22
N GLY A 69 2.14 7.21 3.38
CA GLY A 69 2.11 7.96 4.63
C GLY A 69 3.01 9.19 4.63
N VAL A 70 4.23 9.08 4.08
CA VAL A 70 5.17 10.22 3.92
C VAL A 70 4.56 11.28 3.00
N ALA A 71 4.07 10.89 1.82
CA ALA A 71 3.42 11.81 0.91
C ALA A 71 2.22 12.54 1.53
N ALA A 72 1.39 11.83 2.31
CA ALA A 72 0.24 12.43 3.00
C ALA A 72 0.66 13.35 4.17
N ALA A 73 1.78 13.07 4.85
CA ALA A 73 2.26 13.90 5.95
C ALA A 73 2.85 15.23 5.46
N GLU A 74 3.56 15.22 4.33
CA GLU A 74 4.12 16.43 3.74
C GLU A 74 3.02 17.43 3.33
N ASP A 75 1.87 16.95 2.84
CA ASP A 75 0.70 17.80 2.56
C ASP A 75 0.18 18.56 3.77
N VAL A 76 0.19 17.91 4.94
CA VAL A 76 -0.33 18.48 6.19
C VAL A 76 0.68 19.44 6.80
N LEU A 77 1.97 19.14 6.66
CA LEU A 77 3.06 19.93 7.23
C LEU A 77 3.48 21.11 6.33
N GLY A 78 3.04 21.15 5.08
CA GLY A 78 3.26 22.27 4.15
C GLY A 78 4.72 22.44 3.72
N TYR A 79 5.51 21.36 3.73
CA TYR A 79 6.92 21.34 3.36
C TYR A 79 7.15 20.86 1.93
#